data_AF-A0AAU3SMM6-F1
#
_entry.id   AF-A0AAU3SMM6-F1
#
_cell.length_a   1.000
_cell.length_b   1.000
_cell.length_c   1.000
_cell.angle_alpha   90.00
_cell.angle_beta   90.00
_cell.angle_gamma   90.00
#
_symmetry.space_group_name_H-M   'P 1'
#
loop_
_entity.id
_entity.type
_entity.pdbx_description
1 polymer ?
#
loop_
_entity_poly.entity_id
_entity_poly.type
_entity_poly.pdbx_seq_one_letter_code
_entity_poly.pdbx_strand_id
1 'polypeptide(L)'
;MAETFKYRYMSGGMGLAADISVAAYEADSPPPQALRAYGRLHLALPAGGLYWKDAAWLAFGMSLHAHELVARAAGRGHLVLEVASLAYPGADYQSEVAALALDGWIHRHLRIPPCGSAVRHDRAGRRFAFDWAGTDTPFADDLPPLPKPE
;
A
#
# COMPACT_ATOMS: atom_id res chain seq x y z
N MET A 1 12.75 -8.36 -11.69
CA MET A 1 12.41 -9.52 -10.84
C MET A 1 11.72 -8.98 -9.60
N ALA A 2 10.67 -9.63 -9.10
CA ALA A 2 9.98 -9.16 -7.89
C ALA A 2 10.84 -9.41 -6.65
N GLU A 3 10.93 -8.42 -5.77
CA GLU A 3 11.68 -8.48 -4.52
C GLU A 3 10.73 -8.43 -3.33
N THR A 4 10.96 -9.30 -2.35
CA THR A 4 10.14 -9.38 -1.14
C THR A 4 10.63 -8.42 -0.06
N PHE A 5 9.71 -7.59 0.45
CA PHE A 5 9.90 -6.76 1.62
C PHE A 5 9.03 -7.27 2.78
N LYS A 6 9.60 -7.25 3.97
CA LYS A 6 8.95 -7.72 5.21
C LYS A 6 8.70 -6.53 6.12
N TYR A 7 7.45 -6.11 6.21
CA TYR A 7 7.02 -5.10 7.15
C TYR A 7 6.72 -5.74 8.51
N ARG A 8 7.31 -5.21 9.58
CA ARG A 8 7.11 -5.68 10.95
C ARG A 8 6.99 -4.50 11.89
N TYR A 9 5.89 -4.47 12.65
CA TYR A 9 5.68 -3.54 13.74
C TYR A 9 5.25 -4.32 14.98
N MET A 10 5.94 -4.10 16.10
CA MET A 10 5.62 -4.74 17.38
C MET A 10 5.53 -3.66 18.46
N SER A 11 4.42 -3.62 19.19
CA SER A 11 4.26 -2.69 20.31
C SER A 11 3.27 -3.18 21.34
N GLY A 12 3.70 -3.22 22.61
CA GLY A 12 2.81 -3.58 23.74
C GLY A 12 2.24 -4.99 23.67
N GLY A 13 2.99 -5.96 23.12
CA GLY A 13 2.58 -7.36 23.01
C GLY A 13 1.73 -7.69 21.78
N MET A 14 1.28 -6.68 21.02
CA MET A 14 0.58 -6.85 19.74
C MET A 14 1.52 -6.50 18.58
N GLY A 15 1.18 -7.01 17.39
CA GLY A 15 2.03 -6.88 16.22
C GLY A 15 1.26 -6.80 14.93
N LEU A 16 1.81 -6.05 13.99
CA LEU A 16 1.39 -6.00 12.60
C LEU A 16 2.52 -6.53 11.72
N ALA A 17 2.19 -7.41 10.79
CA ALA A 17 3.16 -7.96 9.87
C ALA A 17 2.55 -8.13 8.48
N ALA A 18 3.31 -7.74 7.47
CA ALA A 18 3.00 -8.08 6.09
C ALA A 18 4.29 -8.40 5.32
N ASP A 19 4.20 -9.39 4.44
CA ASP A 19 5.22 -9.71 3.44
C ASP A 19 4.65 -9.35 2.08
N ILE A 20 5.30 -8.41 1.39
CA ILE A 20 4.91 -7.97 0.05
C ILE A 20 6.03 -8.27 -0.93
N SER A 21 5.72 -8.83 -2.09
CA SER A 21 6.67 -9.00 -3.19
C SER A 21 6.30 -8.11 -4.35
N VAL A 22 7.19 -7.19 -4.72
CA VAL A 22 6.90 -6.17 -5.73
C VAL A 22 8.04 -6.10 -6.75
N ALA A 23 7.70 -5.89 -8.01
CA ALA A 23 8.64 -5.49 -9.05
C ALA A 23 8.30 -4.07 -9.53
N ALA A 24 9.32 -3.29 -9.89
CA ALA A 24 9.13 -2.01 -10.60
C ALA A 24 9.74 -2.10 -11.99
N TYR A 25 9.02 -1.64 -13.00
CA TYR A 25 9.52 -1.53 -14.37
C TYR A 25 8.82 -0.41 -15.14
N GLU A 26 9.49 0.11 -16.16
CA GLU A 26 8.88 0.99 -17.16
C GLU A 26 8.36 0.15 -18.32
N ALA A 27 7.16 0.48 -18.81
CA ALA A 27 6.54 -0.16 -19.95
C ALA A 27 6.00 0.89 -20.94
N ASP A 28 6.02 0.60 -22.24
CA ASP A 28 5.44 1.49 -23.26
C ASP A 28 3.92 1.60 -23.11
N SER A 29 3.27 0.53 -22.64
CA SER A 29 1.86 0.51 -22.26
C SER A 29 1.68 -0.27 -20.96
N PRO A 30 0.73 0.16 -20.10
CA PRO A 30 0.47 -0.54 -18.85
C PRO A 30 -0.26 -1.87 -19.13
N PRO A 31 -0.07 -2.90 -18.27
CA PRO A 31 -0.87 -4.12 -18.34
C PRO A 31 -2.39 -3.80 -18.25
N PRO A 32 -3.26 -4.53 -18.98
CA PRO A 32 -4.71 -4.25 -18.99
C PRO A 32 -5.36 -4.23 -17.61
N GLN A 33 -4.86 -5.06 -16.69
CA GLN A 33 -5.34 -5.21 -15.32
C GLN A 33 -4.69 -4.25 -14.33
N ALA A 34 -3.80 -3.36 -14.77
CA ALA A 34 -3.10 -2.44 -13.90
C ALA A 34 -3.96 -1.22 -13.58
N LEU A 35 -4.16 -0.96 -12.29
CA LEU A 35 -4.88 0.20 -11.78
C LEU A 35 -4.01 1.45 -11.95
N ARG A 36 -4.55 2.48 -12.60
CA ARG A 36 -3.89 3.78 -12.70
C ARG A 36 -4.12 4.56 -11.42
N ALA A 37 -3.08 4.83 -10.64
CA ALA A 37 -3.22 5.64 -9.43
C ALA A 37 -3.01 7.13 -9.71
N TYR A 38 -1.96 7.49 -10.46
CA TYR A 38 -1.63 8.89 -10.73
C TYR A 38 -0.81 9.05 -12.01
N GLY A 39 -1.18 9.97 -12.90
CA GLY A 39 -0.35 10.27 -14.08
C GLY A 39 -0.04 9.03 -14.92
N ARG A 40 1.23 8.61 -15.00
CA ARG A 40 1.68 7.39 -15.69
C ARG A 40 2.14 6.29 -14.73
N LEU A 41 1.69 6.36 -13.48
CA LEU A 41 1.97 5.40 -12.43
C LEU A 41 0.82 4.39 -12.33
N HIS A 42 1.16 3.12 -12.45
CA HIS A 42 0.22 2.02 -12.46
C HIS A 42 0.59 0.96 -11.41
N LEU A 43 -0.43 0.38 -10.79
CA LEU A 43 -0.32 -0.74 -9.85
C LEU A 43 -0.91 -1.98 -10.51
N ALA A 44 -0.08 -2.97 -10.82
CA ALA A 44 -0.56 -4.29 -11.24
C ALA A 44 -0.76 -5.18 -10.01
N LEU A 45 -1.97 -5.70 -9.85
CA LEU A 45 -2.35 -6.58 -8.75
C LEU A 45 -2.02 -8.06 -9.06
N PRO A 46 -1.87 -8.93 -8.05
CA PRO A 46 -1.63 -10.35 -8.25
C PRO A 46 -2.71 -11.01 -9.12
N ALA A 47 -2.33 -11.89 -10.04
CA ALA A 47 -3.26 -12.59 -10.93
C ALA A 47 -4.25 -13.50 -10.17
N GLY A 48 -3.86 -13.99 -8.99
CA GLY A 48 -4.73 -14.78 -8.09
C GLY A 48 -5.81 -13.96 -7.37
N GLY A 49 -5.87 -12.65 -7.64
CA GLY A 49 -6.74 -11.72 -6.94
C GLY A 49 -6.15 -11.27 -5.61
N LEU A 50 -6.72 -10.21 -5.07
CA LEU A 50 -6.41 -9.65 -3.76
C LEU A 50 -7.71 -9.16 -3.12
N TYR A 51 -7.81 -9.22 -1.79
CA TYR A 51 -8.94 -8.60 -1.11
C TYR A 51 -9.01 -7.12 -1.46
N TRP A 52 -10.19 -6.63 -1.80
CA TRP A 52 -10.37 -5.30 -2.39
C TRP A 52 -9.84 -4.18 -1.47
N LYS A 53 -9.95 -4.34 -0.14
CA LYS A 53 -9.46 -3.35 0.83
C LYS A 53 -7.93 -3.30 0.83
N ASP A 54 -7.25 -4.44 0.70
CA ASP A 54 -5.80 -4.50 0.55
C ASP A 54 -5.36 -3.84 -0.76
N ALA A 55 -6.08 -4.10 -1.86
CA ALA A 55 -5.81 -3.45 -3.14
C ALA A 55 -5.97 -1.92 -3.08
N ALA A 56 -7.00 -1.44 -2.38
CA ALA A 56 -7.24 -0.01 -2.16
C ALA A 56 -6.12 0.62 -1.33
N TRP A 57 -5.70 -0.03 -0.24
CA TRP A 57 -4.58 0.43 0.58
C TRP A 57 -3.23 0.39 -0.15
N LEU A 58 -2.98 -0.60 -1.01
CA LEU A 58 -1.80 -0.60 -1.87
C LEU A 58 -1.80 0.58 -2.85
N ALA A 59 -2.93 0.84 -3.52
CA ALA A 59 -3.05 1.96 -4.43
C ALA A 59 -2.86 3.30 -3.72
N PHE A 60 -3.41 3.43 -2.51
CA PHE A 60 -3.20 4.59 -1.65
C PHE A 60 -1.73 4.73 -1.24
N GLY A 61 -1.10 3.68 -0.70
CA GLY A 61 0.31 3.70 -0.30
C GLY A 61 1.24 4.08 -1.46
N MET A 62 0.93 3.64 -2.68
CA MET A 62 1.63 4.05 -3.89
C MET A 62 1.41 5.54 -4.21
N SER A 63 0.18 6.04 -4.04
CA SER A 63 -0.16 7.44 -4.33
C SER A 63 0.54 8.45 -3.44
N LEU A 64 0.92 8.06 -2.21
CA LEU A 64 1.68 8.92 -1.29
C LEU A 64 3.05 9.32 -1.84
N HIS A 65 3.58 8.53 -2.78
CA HIS A 65 4.87 8.76 -3.45
C HIS A 65 4.69 9.10 -4.93
N ALA A 66 3.48 9.46 -5.37
CA ALA A 66 3.15 9.56 -6.78
C ALA A 66 4.04 10.57 -7.52
N HIS A 67 4.35 11.70 -6.89
CA HIS A 67 5.17 12.74 -7.49
C HIS A 67 6.62 12.28 -7.69
N GLU A 68 7.21 11.68 -6.66
CA GLU A 68 8.58 11.17 -6.66
C GLU A 68 8.74 9.99 -7.63
N LEU A 69 7.75 9.08 -7.66
CA LEU A 69 7.73 7.93 -8.55
C LEU A 69 7.62 8.37 -10.02
N VAL A 70 6.72 9.30 -10.33
CA VAL A 70 6.58 9.84 -11.69
C VAL A 70 7.83 10.62 -12.11
N ALA A 71 8.43 11.40 -11.20
CA ALA A 71 9.68 12.13 -11.48
C ALA A 71 10.88 11.17 -11.71
N ARG A 72 10.84 9.98 -11.12
CA ARG A 72 11.89 8.96 -11.29
C ARG A 72 11.78 8.19 -12.59
N ALA A 73 10.59 8.08 -13.16
CA ALA A 73 10.42 7.51 -14.49
C ALA A 73 11.16 8.41 -15.49
N ALA A 74 12.31 7.95 -15.97
CA ALA A 74 13.22 8.76 -16.79
C ALA A 74 12.72 8.92 -18.23
N GLY A 75 11.74 8.09 -18.63
CA GLY A 75 11.20 8.03 -19.97
C GLY A 75 9.80 8.62 -20.16
N ARG A 76 9.30 8.52 -21.40
CA ARG A 76 7.90 8.76 -21.74
C ARG A 76 7.00 7.55 -21.43
N GLY A 77 7.53 6.50 -20.82
CA GLY A 77 6.79 5.27 -20.51
C GLY A 77 5.88 5.37 -19.29
N HIS A 78 5.24 4.26 -18.98
CA HIS A 78 4.41 4.03 -17.80
C HIS A 78 5.23 3.31 -16.73
N LEU A 79 5.32 3.87 -15.53
CA LEU A 79 5.93 3.20 -14.39
C LEU A 79 4.90 2.26 -13.79
N VAL A 80 5.24 0.97 -13.75
CA VAL A 80 4.38 -0.08 -13.20
C VAL A 80 5.04 -0.64 -11.94
N LEU A 81 4.30 -0.60 -10.83
CA LEU A 81 4.59 -1.42 -9.65
C LEU A 81 3.71 -2.67 -9.73
N GLU A 82 4.33 -3.83 -9.92
CA GLU A 82 3.66 -5.11 -9.98
C GLU A 82 3.78 -5.83 -8.64
N VAL A 83 2.65 -5.99 -7.95
CA VAL A 83 2.57 -6.76 -6.72
C VAL A 83 2.35 -8.22 -7.08
N ALA A 84 3.39 -9.03 -6.89
CA ALA A 84 3.33 -10.47 -7.14
C ALA A 84 2.62 -11.22 -6.00
N SER A 85 2.80 -10.76 -4.76
CA SER A 85 2.15 -11.36 -3.59
C SER A 85 2.06 -10.39 -2.42
N LEU A 86 1.04 -10.59 -1.57
CA LEU A 86 0.89 -9.94 -0.27
C LEU A 86 0.38 -10.99 0.73
N ALA A 87 1.03 -11.11 1.88
CA ALA A 87 0.69 -12.07 2.93
C ALA A 87 0.84 -11.46 4.33
N TYR A 88 0.06 -11.94 5.29
CA TYR A 88 0.02 -11.43 6.67
C TYR A 88 0.40 -12.54 7.67
N PRO A 89 1.70 -12.74 7.96
CA PRO A 89 2.15 -13.88 8.75
C PRO A 89 1.96 -13.66 10.26
N GLY A 90 1.01 -14.37 10.86
CA GLY A 90 0.93 -14.61 12.32
C GLY A 90 0.74 -13.36 13.18
N ALA A 91 0.21 -12.29 12.60
CA ALA A 91 -0.02 -10.99 13.24
C ALA A 91 -1.48 -10.57 13.07
N ASP A 92 -1.90 -9.51 13.78
CA ASP A 92 -3.24 -8.96 13.61
C ASP A 92 -3.40 -8.44 12.18
N TYR A 93 -4.42 -8.93 11.47
CA TYR A 93 -4.72 -8.50 10.11
C TYR A 93 -5.30 -7.09 10.11
N GLN A 94 -4.67 -6.19 9.35
CA GLN A 94 -5.13 -4.82 9.09
C GLN A 94 -4.74 -4.47 7.66
N SER A 95 -5.70 -4.12 6.80
CA SER A 95 -5.44 -3.85 5.38
C SER A 95 -4.57 -2.61 5.17
N GLU A 96 -4.62 -1.68 6.12
CA GLU A 96 -3.78 -0.48 6.26
C GLU A 96 -2.28 -0.84 6.18
N VAL A 97 -1.90 -2.01 6.68
CA VAL A 97 -0.52 -2.48 6.68
C VAL A 97 -0.02 -2.75 5.26
N ALA A 98 -0.90 -3.02 4.29
CA ALA A 98 -0.51 -3.13 2.88
C ALA A 98 0.14 -1.83 2.38
N ALA A 99 -0.41 -0.67 2.76
CA ALA A 99 0.14 0.63 2.39
C ALA A 99 1.52 0.85 3.02
N LEU A 100 1.69 0.52 4.31
CA LEU A 100 2.96 0.65 5.02
C LEU A 100 4.03 -0.32 4.49
N ALA A 101 3.63 -1.52 4.09
CA ALA A 101 4.52 -2.50 3.48
C ALA A 101 5.01 -2.01 2.10
N LEU A 102 4.12 -1.43 1.30
CA LEU A 102 4.49 -0.86 0.01
C LEU A 102 5.36 0.40 0.16
N ASP A 103 5.05 1.29 1.09
CA ASP A 103 5.88 2.46 1.44
C ASP A 103 7.31 2.02 1.80
N GLY A 104 7.44 1.04 2.70
CA GLY A 104 8.74 0.49 3.07
C GLY A 104 9.49 -0.16 1.90
N TRP A 105 8.77 -0.85 1.00
CA TRP A 105 9.36 -1.42 -0.21
C TRP A 105 9.87 -0.32 -1.16
N ILE A 106 9.06 0.71 -1.43
CA ILE A 106 9.40 1.86 -2.29
C ILE A 106 10.64 2.57 -1.73
N HIS A 107 10.65 2.86 -0.44
CA HIS A 107 11.77 3.52 0.21
C HIS A 107 13.07 2.74 0.03
N ARG A 108 13.02 1.43 0.32
CA ARG A 108 14.21 0.57 0.28
C ARG A 108 14.72 0.32 -1.14
N HIS A 109 13.85 0.02 -2.10
CA HIS A 109 14.26 -0.45 -3.42
C HIS A 109 14.36 0.67 -4.45
N LEU A 110 13.54 1.71 -4.32
CA LEU A 110 13.55 2.86 -5.24
C LEU A 110 14.32 4.07 -4.68
N ARG A 111 14.78 4.00 -3.43
CA ARG A 111 15.52 5.06 -2.73
C ARG A 111 14.75 6.39 -2.68
N ILE A 112 13.43 6.31 -2.59
CA ILE A 112 12.55 7.47 -2.38
C ILE A 112 12.43 7.72 -0.88
N PRO A 113 12.53 8.96 -0.38
CA PRO A 113 12.39 9.23 1.05
C PRO A 113 11.04 8.74 1.62
N PRO A 114 10.97 8.31 2.89
CA PRO A 114 9.70 7.94 3.50
C PRO A 114 8.75 9.14 3.51
N CYS A 115 7.48 8.93 3.21
CA CYS A 115 6.48 10.01 3.18
C CYS A 115 6.05 10.48 4.58
N GLY A 116 6.43 9.75 5.63
CA GLY A 116 6.04 10.04 7.01
C GLY A 116 4.87 9.20 7.51
N SER A 117 4.32 8.30 6.68
CA SER A 117 3.28 7.36 7.10
C SER A 117 3.79 6.41 8.18
N ALA A 118 2.98 6.22 9.23
CA ALA A 118 3.38 5.45 10.39
C ALA A 118 2.20 4.78 11.08
N VAL A 119 2.50 3.80 11.92
CA VAL A 119 1.54 3.20 12.85
C VAL A 119 2.02 3.39 14.29
N ARG A 120 1.07 3.66 15.17
CA ARG A 120 1.28 3.74 16.61
C ARG A 120 0.26 2.86 17.32
N HIS A 121 0.67 2.19 18.37
CA HIS A 121 -0.25 1.48 19.24
C HIS A 121 -0.84 2.46 20.27
N ASP A 122 -2.14 2.71 20.15
CA ASP A 122 -2.96 3.40 21.15
C ASP A 122 -3.36 2.42 22.24
N ARG A 123 -2.65 2.49 23.38
CA ARG A 123 -2.90 1.62 24.53
C ARG A 123 -4.25 1.89 25.21
N ALA A 124 -4.73 3.14 25.17
CA ALA A 124 -5.99 3.50 25.81
C ALA A 124 -7.18 2.90 25.05
N GLY A 125 -7.13 2.95 23.71
CA GLY A 125 -8.12 2.33 22.83
C GLY A 125 -7.88 0.86 22.50
N ARG A 126 -6.74 0.26 22.93
CA ARG A 126 -6.28 -1.09 22.54
C ARG A 126 -6.32 -1.31 21.01
N ARG A 127 -5.89 -0.31 20.25
CA ARG A 127 -5.98 -0.30 18.79
C ARG A 127 -4.71 0.26 18.14
N PHE A 128 -4.54 -0.03 16.86
CA PHE A 128 -3.53 0.62 16.04
C PHE A 128 -4.10 1.92 15.47
N ALA A 129 -3.36 3.01 15.63
CA ALA A 129 -3.64 4.31 15.03
C ALA A 129 -2.65 4.54 13.89
N PHE A 130 -3.19 4.76 12.69
CA PHE A 130 -2.41 5.01 11.49
C PHE A 130 -2.34 6.51 11.20
N ASP A 131 -1.16 6.98 10.85
CA ASP A 131 -0.89 8.35 10.41
C ASP A 131 -0.43 8.28 8.95
N TRP A 132 -1.05 9.09 8.08
CA TRP A 132 -0.83 9.10 6.64
C TRP A 132 -0.22 10.43 6.18
N ALA A 133 0.79 10.91 6.92
CA ALA A 133 1.57 12.10 6.60
C ALA A 133 0.71 13.37 6.46
N GLY A 134 -0.28 13.53 7.35
CA GLY A 134 -1.23 14.65 7.32
C GLY A 134 -2.37 14.50 6.31
N THR A 135 -2.50 13.34 5.67
CA THR A 135 -3.69 12.98 4.88
C THR A 135 -4.78 12.45 5.82
N ASP A 136 -6.03 12.87 5.60
CA ASP A 136 -7.20 12.29 6.27
C ASP A 136 -7.29 10.78 5.98
N THR A 137 -7.95 10.03 6.87
CA THR A 137 -8.08 8.57 6.71
C THR A 137 -8.81 8.26 5.39
N PRO A 138 -8.13 7.66 4.40
CA PRO A 138 -8.64 7.59 3.03
C PRO A 138 -9.83 6.65 2.86
N PHE A 139 -9.99 5.69 3.77
CA PHE A 139 -11.09 4.74 3.78
C PHE A 139 -11.69 4.71 5.18
N ALA A 140 -13.01 4.90 5.27
CA ALA A 140 -13.76 4.66 6.50
C ALA A 140 -14.21 3.19 6.54
N ASP A 141 -14.01 2.51 7.67
CA ASP A 141 -14.59 1.18 7.91
C ASP A 141 -16.11 1.25 8.11
N ASP A 142 -16.63 2.44 8.44
CA ASP A 142 -18.05 2.70 8.56
C ASP A 142 -18.64 2.93 7.17
N LEU A 143 -19.14 1.86 6.55
CA LEU A 143 -20.27 2.03 5.64
C LEU A 143 -21.36 2.77 6.43
N PRO A 144 -21.95 3.87 5.92
CA PRO A 144 -23.14 4.42 6.55
C PRO A 144 -24.17 3.28 6.69
N PRO A 145 -24.89 3.18 7.83
CA PRO A 145 -25.86 2.13 8.01
C PRO A 145 -26.80 2.12 6.81
N LEU A 146 -26.98 0.95 6.19
CA LEU A 146 -27.90 0.79 5.06
C LEU A 146 -29.23 1.45 5.42
N PRO A 147 -29.83 2.26 4.53
CA PRO A 147 -31.15 2.81 4.79
C PRO A 147 -32.10 1.65 5.07
N LYS A 148 -32.88 1.76 6.15
CA LYS A 148 -33.88 0.75 6.47
C LYS A 148 -34.85 0.64 5.28
N PRO A 149 -35.21 -0.57 4.84
CA PRO A 149 -36.28 -0.71 3.86
C PRO A 149 -37.57 -0.12 4.46
N GLU A 150 -38.24 0.71 3.66
CA GLU A 150 -39.57 1.27 3.97
C GLU A 150 -40.64 0.19 4.07
#